data_AF-A0A381ZMH6-F1
#
_entry.id   AF-A0A381ZMH6-F1
#
_cell.length_a   1.000
_cell.length_b   1.000
_cell.length_c   1.000
_cell.angle_alpha   90.00
_cell.angle_beta   90.00
_cell.angle_gamma   90.00
#
_symmetry.space_group_name_H-M   'P 1'
#
loop_
_entity.id
_entity.type
_entity.pdbx_description
1 polymer ?
#
loop_
_entity_poly.entity_id
_entity_poly.type
_entity_poly.pdbx_seq_one_letter_code
_entity_poly.pdbx_strand_id
1 'polypeptide(L)'
;MRKLSILLSIYTLLLLTGCASTCMEYRSATTAARSEKNLKRAEEWGLKALESPECDPVNDGRAPYFLATEVYLKQKNYIKMAEMLDIAEERNTDQLLETPFKLGDTPVTTIGEGVLAYRDQEWVKIFNNAVDLIQKDKIENAKEKIEIAILLHPSKGENYSTLAAIHLKNEDM
;
A
#
# COMPACT_ATOMS: atom_id res chain seq x y z
N MET A 1 50.53 -2.33 20.86
CA MET A 1 49.25 -2.42 21.58
C MET A 1 48.33 -1.23 21.33
N ARG A 2 48.76 0.02 21.52
CA ARG A 2 47.93 1.23 21.32
C ARG A 2 47.27 1.36 19.93
N LYS A 3 47.98 1.00 18.84
CA LYS A 3 47.43 1.01 17.46
C LYS A 3 46.39 -0.08 17.20
N LEU A 4 46.52 -1.24 17.84
CA LEU A 4 45.60 -2.37 17.70
C LEU A 4 44.29 -2.08 18.43
N SER A 5 44.35 -1.47 19.63
CA SER A 5 43.17 -1.01 20.36
C SER A 5 42.41 0.10 19.62
N ILE A 6 43.10 0.98 18.89
CA ILE A 6 42.45 2.01 18.05
C ILE A 6 41.72 1.36 16.87
N LEU A 7 42.37 0.42 16.16
CA LEU A 7 41.74 -0.34 15.07
C LEU A 7 40.52 -1.14 15.54
N LEU A 8 40.62 -1.79 16.70
CA LEU A 8 39.51 -2.52 17.30
C LEU A 8 38.36 -1.56 17.68
N SER A 9 38.68 -0.39 18.24
CA SER A 9 37.67 0.62 18.61
C SER A 9 36.94 1.20 17.40
N ILE A 10 37.63 1.41 16.29
CA ILE A 10 37.05 1.89 15.02
C ILE A 10 36.13 0.82 14.42
N TYR A 11 36.54 -0.46 14.48
CA TYR A 11 35.72 -1.57 14.02
C TYR A 11 34.45 -1.75 14.86
N THR A 12 34.55 -1.63 16.19
CA THR A 12 33.36 -1.63 17.06
C THR A 12 32.47 -0.41 16.86
N LEU A 13 33.01 0.78 16.57
CA LEU A 13 32.18 1.95 16.25
C LEU A 13 31.41 1.78 14.93
N LEU A 14 32.04 1.19 13.90
CA LEU A 14 31.38 0.89 12.63
C LEU A 14 30.23 -0.12 12.78
N LEU A 15 30.34 -1.05 13.73
CA LEU A 15 29.27 -2.01 14.06
C LEU A 15 28.13 -1.37 14.89
N LEU A 16 28.39 -0.26 15.59
CA LEU A 16 27.43 0.42 16.46
C LEU A 16 26.69 1.60 15.78
N THR A 17 27.13 2.04 14.59
CA THR A 17 26.48 3.10 13.81
C THR A 17 25.54 2.57 12.72
N GLY A 18 25.09 1.32 12.83
CA GLY A 18 23.91 0.87 12.09
C GLY A 18 22.68 1.57 12.65
N CYS A 19 22.48 2.85 12.34
CA CYS A 19 21.13 3.42 12.34
C CYS A 19 20.27 2.44 11.55
N ALA A 20 19.08 2.09 12.04
CA ALA A 20 18.12 1.24 11.35
C ALA A 20 17.75 1.89 10.00
N SER A 21 18.63 1.72 9.01
CA SER A 21 18.49 2.27 7.69
C SER A 21 17.70 1.24 6.93
N THR A 22 16.53 1.64 6.46
CA THR A 22 15.80 0.88 5.45
C THR A 22 16.73 0.54 4.28
N CYS A 23 16.47 -0.59 3.62
CA CYS A 23 17.31 -1.07 2.53
C CYS A 23 17.46 -0.04 1.39
N MET A 24 18.52 -0.18 0.59
CA MET A 24 18.84 0.75 -0.50
C MET A 24 17.71 0.87 -1.53
N GLU A 25 17.07 -0.24 -1.87
CA GLU A 25 15.99 -0.29 -2.86
C GLU A 25 14.80 0.54 -2.38
N TYR A 26 14.37 0.32 -1.12
CA TYR A 26 13.25 1.07 -0.54
C TYR A 26 13.55 2.56 -0.41
N ARG A 27 14.77 2.93 0.00
CA ARG A 27 15.21 4.33 0.03
C ARG A 27 15.22 4.98 -1.35
N SER A 28 15.62 4.22 -2.37
CA SER A 28 15.62 4.68 -3.76
C SER A 28 14.19 4.90 -4.26
N ALA A 29 13.27 3.98 -3.92
CA ALA A 29 11.86 4.07 -4.27
C ALA A 29 11.18 5.30 -3.64
N THR A 30 11.35 5.47 -2.33
CA THR A 30 10.79 6.62 -1.59
C THR A 30 11.39 7.95 -2.04
N THR A 31 12.69 8.00 -2.35
CA THR A 31 13.32 9.21 -2.92
C THR A 31 12.72 9.55 -4.29
N ALA A 32 12.55 8.55 -5.16
CA ALA A 32 11.95 8.75 -6.48
C ALA A 32 10.51 9.28 -6.39
N ALA A 33 9.68 8.75 -5.49
CA ALA A 33 8.30 9.22 -5.31
C ALA A 33 8.23 10.59 -4.62
N ARG A 34 8.92 10.75 -3.48
CA ARG A 34 8.74 11.88 -2.56
C ARG A 34 9.54 13.11 -2.99
N SER A 35 10.76 12.93 -3.47
CA SER A 35 11.65 14.03 -3.85
C SER A 35 11.62 14.30 -5.35
N GLU A 36 11.79 13.26 -6.17
CA GLU A 36 11.87 13.41 -7.63
C GLU A 36 10.50 13.50 -8.31
N LYS A 37 9.42 13.13 -7.61
CA LYS A 37 8.05 13.04 -8.13
C LYS A 37 7.94 12.13 -9.36
N ASN A 38 8.79 11.12 -9.45
CA ASN A 38 8.85 10.17 -10.56
C ASN A 38 8.22 8.83 -10.16
N LEU A 39 6.92 8.68 -10.40
CA LEU A 39 6.16 7.48 -10.02
C LEU A 39 6.62 6.22 -10.75
N LYS A 40 7.08 6.32 -12.00
CA LYS A 40 7.57 5.16 -12.77
C LYS A 40 8.85 4.61 -12.16
N ARG A 41 9.79 5.49 -11.80
CA ARG A 41 11.03 5.11 -11.12
C ARG A 41 10.75 4.61 -9.70
N ALA A 42 9.78 5.22 -9.01
CA ALA A 42 9.36 4.75 -7.68
C ALA A 42 8.80 3.33 -7.73
N GLU A 43 7.97 3.02 -8.74
CA GLU A 43 7.46 1.66 -8.96
C GLU A 43 8.61 0.68 -9.22
N GLU A 44 9.53 1.02 -10.13
CA GLU A 44 10.66 0.14 -10.46
C GLU A 44 11.50 -0.23 -9.23
N TRP A 45 11.86 0.76 -8.41
CA TRP A 45 12.63 0.52 -7.19
C TRP A 45 11.80 -0.12 -6.07
N GLY A 46 10.52 0.21 -5.98
CA GLY A 46 9.61 -0.38 -4.99
C GLY A 46 9.41 -1.87 -5.24
N LEU A 47 9.28 -2.30 -6.51
CA LEU A 47 9.21 -3.71 -6.87
C LEU A 47 10.53 -4.44 -6.55
N LYS A 48 11.68 -3.82 -6.80
CA LYS A 48 12.98 -4.39 -6.36
C LYS A 48 13.05 -4.54 -4.84
N ALA A 49 12.52 -3.57 -4.08
CA ALA A 49 12.46 -3.64 -2.63
C ALA A 49 11.51 -4.76 -2.15
N LEU A 50 10.48 -5.08 -2.92
CA LEU A 50 9.51 -6.13 -2.60
C LEU A 50 10.12 -7.54 -2.64
N GLU A 51 11.21 -7.71 -3.38
CA GLU A 51 11.88 -9.00 -3.66
C GLU A 51 13.28 -9.11 -3.03
N SER A 52 13.94 -7.99 -2.76
CA SER A 52 15.33 -7.96 -2.28
C SER A 52 15.44 -8.53 -0.87
N PRO A 53 16.29 -9.55 -0.63
CA PRO A 53 16.52 -10.12 0.71
C PRO A 53 16.95 -9.06 1.75
N GLU A 54 17.64 -8.02 1.29
CA GLU A 54 18.19 -6.95 2.13
C GLU A 54 17.09 -6.03 2.67
N CYS A 55 15.89 -6.12 2.11
CA CYS A 55 14.68 -5.41 2.53
C CYS A 55 13.76 -6.25 3.41
N ASP A 56 14.16 -7.46 3.83
CA ASP A 56 13.31 -8.41 4.54
C ASP A 56 11.93 -8.58 3.87
N PRO A 57 11.90 -9.08 2.63
CA PRO A 57 10.70 -9.07 1.79
C PRO A 57 9.61 -10.03 2.30
N VAL A 58 9.88 -10.81 3.35
CA VAL A 58 8.90 -11.71 3.97
C VAL A 58 8.18 -11.03 5.13
N ASN A 59 8.86 -10.17 5.89
CA ASN A 59 8.29 -9.60 7.12
C ASN A 59 8.16 -8.07 7.10
N ASP A 60 8.84 -7.35 6.21
CA ASP A 60 8.72 -5.89 6.11
C ASP A 60 7.54 -5.51 5.19
N GLY A 61 6.52 -4.90 5.80
CA GLY A 61 5.31 -4.40 5.14
C GLY A 61 5.49 -3.01 4.52
N ARG A 62 6.60 -2.30 4.74
CA ARG A 62 6.78 -0.92 4.25
C ARG A 62 6.81 -0.81 2.74
N ALA A 63 7.52 -1.71 2.07
CA ALA A 63 7.62 -1.72 0.61
C ALA A 63 6.24 -1.88 -0.07
N PRO A 64 5.44 -2.91 0.26
CA PRO A 64 4.10 -3.05 -0.32
C PRO A 64 3.18 -1.89 0.11
N TYR A 65 3.20 -1.46 1.37
CA TYR A 65 2.39 -0.32 1.81
C TYR A 65 2.71 0.99 1.05
N PHE A 66 4.00 1.26 0.83
CA PHE A 66 4.46 2.40 0.03
C PHE A 66 4.01 2.30 -1.43
N LEU A 67 4.16 1.13 -2.06
CA LEU A 67 3.70 0.90 -3.42
C LEU A 67 2.20 1.14 -3.54
N ALA A 68 1.40 0.65 -2.58
CA ALA A 68 -0.04 0.89 -2.57
C ALA A 68 -0.39 2.39 -2.48
N THR A 69 0.15 3.07 -1.48
CA THR A 69 -0.37 4.38 -1.03
C THR A 69 0.28 5.58 -1.72
N GLU A 70 1.55 5.48 -2.09
CA GLU A 70 2.31 6.58 -2.68
C GLU A 70 2.54 6.41 -4.18
N VAL A 71 2.39 5.20 -4.71
CA VAL A 71 2.60 4.91 -6.14
C VAL A 71 1.27 4.56 -6.81
N TYR A 72 0.69 3.40 -6.52
CA TYR A 72 -0.46 2.87 -7.25
C TYR A 72 -1.74 3.69 -7.05
N LEU A 73 -1.98 4.19 -5.85
CA LEU A 73 -3.07 5.14 -5.61
C LEU A 73 -2.90 6.41 -6.45
N LYS A 74 -1.68 6.97 -6.55
CA LYS A 74 -1.41 8.18 -7.35
C LYS A 74 -1.56 7.93 -8.85
N GLN A 75 -1.22 6.73 -9.31
CA GLN A 75 -1.46 6.28 -10.67
C GLN A 75 -2.94 5.91 -10.94
N LYS A 76 -3.81 5.90 -9.91
CA LYS A 76 -5.20 5.38 -9.96
C LYS A 76 -5.29 3.91 -10.39
N ASN A 77 -4.24 3.13 -10.11
CA ASN A 77 -4.21 1.70 -10.35
C ASN A 77 -4.71 0.95 -9.11
N TYR A 78 -6.03 0.91 -8.94
CA TYR A 78 -6.66 0.36 -7.73
C TYR A 78 -6.46 -1.15 -7.56
N ILE A 79 -6.29 -1.90 -8.66
CA ILE A 79 -6.05 -3.35 -8.60
C ILE A 79 -4.70 -3.61 -7.95
N LYS A 80 -3.63 -3.01 -8.47
CA LYS A 80 -2.29 -3.15 -7.86
C LYS A 80 -2.22 -2.53 -6.46
N MET A 81 -2.97 -1.45 -6.22
CA MET A 81 -3.08 -0.88 -4.88
C MET A 81 -3.66 -1.92 -3.90
N ALA A 82 -4.78 -2.55 -4.24
CA ALA A 82 -5.42 -3.55 -3.37
C ALA A 82 -4.48 -4.73 -3.09
N GLU A 83 -3.86 -5.28 -4.14
CA GLU A 83 -2.86 -6.36 -4.03
C GLU A 83 -1.72 -5.98 -3.06
N MET A 84 -1.16 -4.78 -3.20
CA MET A 84 -0.09 -4.33 -2.32
C MET A 84 -0.57 -4.06 -0.88
N LEU A 85 -1.84 -3.67 -0.67
CA LEU A 85 -2.39 -3.55 0.68
C LEU A 85 -2.57 -4.93 1.33
N ASP A 86 -3.03 -5.94 0.59
CA ASP A 86 -3.12 -7.32 1.06
C ASP A 86 -1.74 -7.83 1.50
N ILE A 87 -0.71 -7.64 0.66
CA ILE A 87 0.66 -8.06 1.00
C ILE A 87 1.19 -7.30 2.23
N ALA A 88 0.93 -6.00 2.36
CA ALA A 88 1.37 -5.24 3.53
C ALA A 88 0.73 -5.74 4.84
N GLU A 89 -0.57 -6.06 4.78
CA GLU A 89 -1.33 -6.62 5.89
C GLU A 89 -0.85 -8.02 6.27
N GLU A 90 -0.58 -8.89 5.29
CA GLU A 90 -0.05 -10.23 5.53
C GLU A 90 1.34 -10.23 6.19
N ARG A 91 2.21 -9.29 5.79
CA ARG A 91 3.60 -9.26 6.28
C ARG A 91 3.70 -8.80 7.72
N ASN A 92 3.14 -7.62 8.05
CA ASN A 92 3.27 -7.05 9.38
C ASN A 92 2.30 -5.90 9.64
N THR A 93 1.12 -6.23 10.19
CA THR A 93 0.11 -5.24 10.57
C THR A 93 0.57 -4.29 11.69
N ASP A 94 1.40 -4.77 12.62
CA ASP A 94 1.83 -4.01 13.80
C ASP A 94 3.03 -3.09 13.52
N GLN A 95 3.64 -3.20 12.33
CA GLN A 95 4.78 -2.37 11.96
C GLN A 95 4.39 -0.89 11.95
N LEU A 96 5.20 -0.05 12.62
CA LEU A 96 4.98 1.38 12.63
C LEU A 96 5.16 2.00 11.24
N LEU A 97 4.25 2.89 10.88
CA LEU A 97 4.36 3.75 9.71
C LEU A 97 5.58 4.66 9.80
N GLU A 98 6.21 4.92 8.66
CA GLU A 98 7.31 5.90 8.60
C GLU A 98 6.83 7.32 8.91
N THR A 99 5.60 7.61 8.50
CA THR A 99 4.94 8.89 8.69
C THR A 99 3.52 8.63 9.19
N PRO A 100 3.34 8.49 10.51
CA PRO A 100 2.02 8.42 11.13
C PRO A 100 1.17 9.64 10.76
N PHE A 101 -0.14 9.46 10.68
CA PHE A 101 -1.09 10.53 10.35
C PHE A 101 -2.33 10.43 11.24
N LYS A 102 -3.31 11.32 11.01
CA LYS A 102 -4.59 11.30 11.71
C LYS A 102 -5.75 11.23 10.71
N LEU A 103 -6.75 10.43 11.03
CA LEU A 103 -8.05 10.43 10.38
C LEU A 103 -9.08 11.04 11.34
N GLY A 104 -9.32 12.35 11.21
CA GLY A 104 -10.00 13.12 12.24
C GLY A 104 -9.17 13.16 13.53
N ASP A 105 -9.75 12.70 14.64
CA ASP A 105 -9.06 12.60 15.93
C ASP A 105 -8.33 11.26 16.14
N THR A 106 -8.58 10.27 15.29
CA THR A 106 -7.99 8.94 15.40
C THR A 106 -6.57 8.95 14.84
N PRO A 107 -5.54 8.63 15.65
CA PRO A 107 -4.19 8.45 15.15
C PRO A 107 -4.08 7.15 14.35
N VAL A 108 -3.34 7.20 13.24
CA VAL A 108 -3.00 6.05 12.40
C VAL A 108 -1.48 5.92 12.43
N THR A 109 -1.01 4.85 13.06
CA THR A 109 0.37 4.67 13.49
C THR A 109 0.99 3.38 12.99
N THR A 110 0.20 2.34 12.72
CA THR A 110 0.68 1.06 12.19
C THR A 110 0.27 0.84 10.73
N ILE A 111 0.92 -0.12 10.06
CA ILE A 111 0.58 -0.55 8.71
C ILE A 111 -0.86 -1.06 8.66
N GLY A 112 -1.30 -1.87 9.62
CA GLY A 112 -2.67 -2.40 9.66
C GLY A 112 -3.71 -1.28 9.77
N GLU A 113 -3.49 -0.30 10.66
CA GLU A 113 -4.35 0.88 10.76
C GLU A 113 -4.37 1.70 9.46
N GLY A 114 -3.20 1.86 8.84
CA GLY A 114 -3.05 2.54 7.56
C GLY A 114 -3.79 1.81 6.42
N VAL A 115 -3.62 0.50 6.32
CA VAL A 115 -4.28 -0.35 5.32
C VAL A 115 -5.79 -0.18 5.43
N LEU A 116 -6.35 -0.35 6.62
CA LEU A 116 -7.80 -0.19 6.84
C LEU A 116 -8.27 1.21 6.46
N ALA A 117 -7.55 2.26 6.88
CA ALA A 117 -7.90 3.64 6.57
C ALA A 117 -7.93 3.91 5.04
N TYR A 118 -6.93 3.41 4.30
CA TYR A 118 -6.89 3.56 2.85
C TYR A 118 -7.95 2.72 2.14
N ARG A 119 -8.22 1.48 2.59
CA ARG A 119 -9.31 0.65 2.06
C ARG A 119 -10.65 1.35 2.23
N ASP A 120 -10.97 1.82 3.43
CA ASP A 120 -12.23 2.51 3.71
C ASP A 120 -12.37 3.78 2.86
N GLN A 121 -11.35 4.64 2.84
CA GLN A 121 -11.40 5.90 2.12
C GLN A 121 -11.58 5.70 0.61
N GLU A 122 -10.79 4.83 -0.01
CA GLU A 122 -10.84 4.63 -1.45
C GLU A 122 -12.03 3.77 -1.87
N TRP A 123 -12.49 2.84 -1.03
CA TRP A 123 -13.70 2.04 -1.28
C TRP A 123 -14.92 2.94 -1.43
N VAL A 124 -15.14 3.90 -0.52
CA VAL A 124 -16.29 4.83 -0.60
C VAL A 124 -16.32 5.54 -1.95
N LYS A 125 -15.16 5.99 -2.47
CA LYS A 125 -15.09 6.70 -3.75
C LYS A 125 -15.44 5.79 -4.92
N ILE A 126 -14.90 4.58 -4.95
CA ILE A 126 -15.12 3.61 -6.03
C ILE A 126 -16.57 3.10 -6.00
N PHE A 127 -17.09 2.77 -4.83
CA PHE A 127 -18.45 2.28 -4.65
C PHE A 127 -19.48 3.35 -5.05
N ASN A 128 -19.31 4.59 -4.60
CA ASN A 128 -20.21 5.68 -5.01
C ASN A 128 -20.15 5.93 -6.52
N ASN A 129 -18.97 5.78 -7.14
CA ASN A 129 -18.86 5.86 -8.60
C ASN A 129 -19.65 4.74 -9.31
N ALA A 130 -19.66 3.53 -8.76
CA ALA A 130 -20.49 2.45 -9.28
C ALA A 130 -21.98 2.78 -9.17
N VAL A 131 -22.44 3.29 -8.02
CA VAL A 131 -23.83 3.72 -7.81
C VAL A 131 -24.24 4.80 -8.83
N ASP A 132 -23.39 5.81 -9.04
CA ASP A 132 -23.63 6.85 -10.04
C ASP A 132 -23.75 6.30 -11.47
N LEU A 133 -22.98 5.26 -11.81
CA LEU A 133 -23.03 4.60 -13.11
C LEU A 133 -24.32 3.78 -13.27
N ILE A 134 -24.78 3.09 -12.21
CA ILE A 134 -26.06 2.38 -12.19
C ILE A 134 -27.22 3.36 -12.44
N GLN A 135 -27.23 4.51 -11.77
CA GLN A 135 -28.26 5.54 -11.94
C GLN A 135 -28.29 6.11 -13.37
N LYS A 136 -27.16 6.06 -14.07
CA LYS A 136 -27.01 6.49 -15.48
C LYS A 136 -27.20 5.33 -16.47
N ASP A 137 -27.64 4.16 -16.00
CA ASP A 137 -27.84 2.93 -16.77
C ASP A 137 -26.58 2.41 -17.49
N LYS A 138 -25.39 2.75 -16.98
CA LYS A 138 -24.09 2.29 -17.49
C LYS A 138 -23.64 1.03 -16.74
N ILE A 139 -24.41 -0.04 -16.90
CA ILE A 139 -24.32 -1.24 -16.04
C ILE A 139 -22.96 -1.94 -16.10
N GLU A 140 -22.40 -2.19 -17.30
CA GLU A 140 -21.10 -2.86 -17.42
C GLU A 140 -19.98 -2.07 -16.73
N ASN A 141 -19.93 -0.75 -16.94
CA ASN A 141 -18.95 0.11 -16.27
C ASN A 141 -19.15 0.11 -14.75
N ALA A 142 -20.40 0.03 -14.27
CA ALA A 142 -20.68 -0.07 -12.84
C ALA A 142 -20.17 -1.40 -12.27
N LYS A 143 -20.39 -2.51 -12.99
CA LYS A 143 -19.90 -3.83 -12.61
C LYS A 143 -18.38 -3.85 -12.43
N GLU A 144 -17.63 -3.30 -13.39
CA GLU A 144 -16.17 -3.17 -13.28
C GLU A 144 -15.75 -2.40 -12.02
N LYS A 145 -16.50 -1.34 -11.65
CA LYS A 145 -16.22 -0.58 -10.41
C LYS A 145 -16.52 -1.39 -9.15
N ILE A 146 -17.59 -2.16 -9.13
CA ILE A 146 -17.91 -3.05 -8.01
C ILE A 146 -16.86 -4.14 -7.86
N GLU A 147 -16.37 -4.73 -8.95
CA GLU A 147 -15.29 -5.72 -8.91
C GLU A 147 -14.00 -5.12 -8.30
N ILE A 148 -13.64 -3.88 -8.66
CA ILE A 148 -12.54 -3.17 -8.02
C ILE A 148 -12.82 -2.90 -6.54
N ALA A 149 -14.06 -2.53 -6.17
CA ALA A 149 -14.44 -2.29 -4.78
C ALA A 149 -14.35 -3.58 -3.93
N ILE A 150 -14.64 -4.74 -4.51
CA ILE A 150 -14.47 -6.06 -3.88
C ILE A 150 -13.00 -6.33 -3.60
N LEU A 151 -12.11 -6.14 -4.59
CA LEU A 151 -10.68 -6.33 -4.41
C LEU A 151 -10.13 -5.40 -3.32
N LEU A 152 -10.55 -4.14 -3.34
CA LEU A 152 -10.06 -3.14 -2.41
C LEU A 152 -10.52 -3.38 -0.97
N HIS A 153 -11.79 -3.74 -0.77
CA HIS A 153 -12.36 -3.94 0.56
C HIS A 153 -13.35 -5.12 0.58
N PRO A 154 -12.85 -6.37 0.60
CA PRO A 154 -13.69 -7.57 0.43
C PRO A 154 -14.67 -7.81 1.58
N SER A 155 -14.47 -7.21 2.76
CA SER A 155 -15.41 -7.37 3.88
C SER A 155 -16.66 -6.48 3.79
N LYS A 156 -16.77 -5.56 2.81
CA LYS A 156 -17.95 -4.71 2.64
C LYS A 156 -19.06 -5.48 1.93
N GLY A 157 -20.09 -5.86 2.68
CA GLY A 157 -21.23 -6.65 2.17
C GLY A 157 -21.99 -5.96 1.04
N GLU A 158 -21.98 -4.62 1.03
CA GLU A 158 -22.62 -3.79 0.02
C GLU A 158 -22.13 -4.15 -1.38
N ASN A 159 -20.83 -4.43 -1.53
CA ASN A 159 -20.23 -4.84 -2.81
C ASN A 159 -20.98 -6.01 -3.46
N TYR A 160 -21.19 -7.08 -2.69
CA TYR A 160 -21.81 -8.30 -3.20
C TYR A 160 -23.30 -8.13 -3.42
N SER A 161 -23.99 -7.40 -2.54
CA SER A 161 -25.41 -7.12 -2.70
C SER A 161 -25.69 -6.30 -3.96
N THR A 162 -24.85 -5.30 -4.27
CA THR A 162 -24.95 -4.49 -5.49
C THR A 162 -24.60 -5.31 -6.73
N LEU A 163 -23.56 -6.14 -6.68
CA LEU A 163 -23.21 -7.02 -7.80
C LEU A 163 -24.35 -8.01 -8.12
N ALA A 164 -24.96 -8.61 -7.09
CA ALA A 164 -26.10 -9.50 -7.27
C ALA A 164 -27.31 -8.77 -7.89
N ALA A 165 -27.61 -7.55 -7.44
CA ALA A 165 -28.69 -6.74 -8.02
C ALA A 165 -28.44 -6.39 -9.50
N ILE A 166 -27.18 -6.12 -9.88
CA ILE A 166 -26.79 -5.92 -11.29
C ILE A 166 -27.10 -7.19 -12.12
N HIS A 167 -26.72 -8.37 -11.61
CA HIS A 167 -26.97 -9.63 -12.31
C HIS A 167 -28.46 -9.94 -12.48
N LEU A 168 -29.26 -9.78 -11.42
CA LEU A 168 -30.71 -10.00 -11.49
C LEU A 168 -31.38 -9.07 -12.52
N LYS A 169 -31.01 -7.79 -12.53
CA LYS A 169 -31.53 -6.83 -13.53
C LYS A 169 -31.17 -7.24 -14.96
N ASN A 170 -29.99 -7.80 -15.18
CA ASN A 170 -29.54 -8.23 -16.51
C ASN A 170 -30.18 -9.55 -16.96
N GLU A 171 -30.58 -10.44 -16.05
CA GLU A 171 -31.30 -11.69 -16.37
C GLU A 171 -32.78 -11.43 -16.71
N ASP A 172 -33.36 -10.35 -16.18
CA ASP A 172 -34.75 -9.92 -16.46
C ASP A 172 -34.90 -9.09 -17.76
N MET A 173 -33.81 -8.87 -18.52
CA MET A 173 -33.79 -8.16 -19.83
C MET A 173 -33.61 -9.11 -21.01
#